data_AF-A0A2K5RUA3-F1
#
_entry.id   AF-A0A2K5RUA3-F1
#
_cell.length_a   1.000
_cell.length_b   1.000
_cell.length_c   1.000
_cell.angle_alpha   90.00
_cell.angle_beta   90.00
_cell.angle_gamma   90.00
#
_symmetry.space_group_name_H-M   'P 1'
#
loop_
_entity.id
_entity.type
_entity.pdbx_description
1 polymer ?
#
loop_
_entity_poly.entity_id
_entity_poly.type
_entity_poly.pdbx_seq_one_letter_code
_entity_poly.pdbx_strand_id
1 'polypeptide(L)'
;MCSWDTRQMFFGTGTKLFVEPQIQPPTKPSVFVMKNGKNVACLVKDFYPKDISINLKSSKKITEFDPAIVVSPSGKYNAVKLGQYEDSNSVTCSVQHNNTIVHSTDFELRANSSDNLTSMQTENTKQSSKSCHEPKVHAEKVNMMSLTVLGLRMLLAKSVAINFLLTAKLFFF
;
A
#
# COMPACT_ATOMS: atom_id res chain seq x y z
N MET A 1 23.24 -39.51 24.84
CA MET A 1 23.85 -39.61 23.51
C MET A 1 22.80 -39.22 22.48
N CYS A 2 22.92 -38.05 21.86
CA CYS A 2 22.06 -37.68 20.73
C CYS A 2 22.61 -38.37 19.49
N SER A 3 21.83 -39.29 18.90
CA SER A 3 22.16 -39.96 17.65
C SER A 3 21.80 -39.02 16.50
N TRP A 4 22.80 -38.47 15.82
CA TRP A 4 22.61 -37.66 14.63
C TRP A 4 22.48 -38.59 13.42
N ASP A 5 21.27 -39.06 13.14
CA ASP A 5 20.99 -39.83 11.93
C ASP A 5 20.93 -38.88 10.72
N THR A 6 22.07 -38.68 10.06
CA THR A 6 22.21 -37.83 8.87
C THR A 6 21.92 -38.61 7.60
N ARG A 7 20.69 -39.13 7.44
CA ARG A 7 20.31 -39.77 6.17
C ARG A 7 20.20 -38.73 5.06
N GLN A 8 20.74 -39.08 3.90
CA GLN A 8 20.70 -38.24 2.72
C GLN A 8 19.26 -38.11 2.21
N MET A 9 18.81 -36.87 2.01
CA MET A 9 17.54 -36.56 1.35
C MET A 9 17.74 -36.41 -0.15
N PHE A 10 16.92 -37.12 -0.94
CA PHE A 10 16.91 -37.01 -2.40
C PHE A 10 15.64 -36.26 -2.83
N PHE A 11 15.81 -35.13 -3.50
CA PHE A 11 14.71 -34.32 -4.03
C PHE A 11 14.44 -34.66 -5.49
N GLY A 12 13.17 -34.69 -5.87
CA GLY A 12 12.73 -34.87 -7.26
C GLY A 12 12.71 -33.56 -8.05
N THR A 13 12.06 -33.58 -9.22
CA THR A 13 11.94 -32.42 -10.13
C THR A 13 11.07 -31.28 -9.59
N GLY A 14 10.24 -31.55 -8.58
CA GLY A 14 9.33 -30.58 -7.98
C GLY A 14 7.99 -30.44 -8.71
N THR A 15 7.02 -29.83 -8.04
CA THR A 15 5.66 -29.61 -8.55
C THR A 15 5.36 -28.12 -8.58
N LYS A 16 4.93 -27.60 -9.74
CA LYS A 16 4.49 -26.22 -9.88
C LYS A 16 2.98 -26.14 -9.67
N LEU A 17 2.57 -25.49 -8.59
CA LEU A 17 1.16 -25.25 -8.27
C LEU A 17 0.79 -23.80 -8.61
N PHE A 18 -0.28 -23.62 -9.39
CA PHE A 18 -0.90 -22.33 -9.62
C PHE A 18 -2.27 -22.31 -8.93
N VAL A 19 -2.46 -21.36 -8.04
CA VAL A 19 -3.73 -21.19 -7.31
C VAL A 19 -4.51 -20.06 -7.98
N GLU A 20 -5.73 -20.36 -8.42
CA GLU A 20 -6.65 -19.35 -8.96
C GLU A 20 -7.59 -18.84 -7.87
N PRO A 21 -8.05 -17.57 -7.95
CA PRO A 21 -9.04 -17.04 -7.03
C PRO A 21 -10.37 -17.76 -7.13
N GLN A 22 -11.16 -17.72 -6.06
CA GLN A 22 -12.52 -18.26 -6.07
C GLN A 22 -13.43 -17.52 -7.07
N ILE A 23 -14.45 -18.23 -7.54
CA ILE A 23 -15.47 -17.67 -8.41
C ILE A 23 -16.22 -16.56 -7.66
N GLN A 24 -16.28 -15.38 -8.26
CA GLN A 24 -16.88 -14.19 -7.67
C GLN A 24 -17.65 -13.39 -8.75
N PRO A 25 -18.53 -12.46 -8.38
CA PRO A 25 -19.23 -11.64 -9.36
C PRO A 25 -18.26 -10.78 -10.19
N PRO A 26 -18.58 -10.51 -11.48
CA PRO A 26 -17.74 -9.67 -12.33
C PRO A 26 -17.50 -8.29 -11.71
N THR A 27 -16.26 -7.82 -11.78
CA THR A 27 -15.89 -6.48 -11.30
C THR A 27 -15.29 -5.67 -12.45
N LYS A 28 -15.81 -4.46 -12.65
CA LYS A 28 -15.31 -3.50 -13.64
C LYS A 28 -13.90 -3.01 -13.26
N PRO A 29 -12.92 -3.04 -14.19
CA PRO A 29 -11.56 -2.55 -13.93
C PRO A 29 -11.51 -1.05 -13.66
N SER A 30 -10.58 -0.64 -12.80
CA SER A 30 -10.09 0.75 -12.74
C SER A 30 -8.80 0.88 -13.54
N VAL A 31 -8.72 1.83 -14.47
CA VAL A 31 -7.63 1.97 -15.43
C VAL A 31 -6.83 3.23 -15.17
N PHE A 32 -5.51 3.11 -15.07
CA PHE A 32 -4.59 4.22 -14.83
C PHE A 32 -3.42 4.17 -15.81
N VAL A 33 -2.97 5.33 -16.26
CA VAL A 33 -1.80 5.46 -17.13
C VAL A 33 -0.66 6.11 -16.35
N MET A 34 0.51 5.48 -16.40
CA MET A 34 1.74 6.00 -15.81
C MET A 34 2.77 6.23 -16.93
N LYS A 35 3.47 7.35 -16.89
CA LYS A 35 4.42 7.76 -17.95
C LYS A 35 5.75 8.13 -17.32
N ASN A 36 6.85 7.66 -17.91
CA ASN A 36 8.21 8.02 -17.54
C ASN A 36 9.12 8.07 -18.78
N GLY A 37 9.37 9.28 -19.30
CA GLY A 37 10.07 9.48 -20.56
C GLY A 37 9.32 8.84 -21.73
N LYS A 38 9.97 7.88 -22.41
CA LYS A 38 9.38 7.09 -23.50
C LYS A 38 8.56 5.88 -23.01
N ASN A 39 8.69 5.52 -21.74
CA ASN A 39 7.99 4.36 -21.17
C ASN A 39 6.59 4.76 -20.72
N VAL A 40 5.59 3.98 -21.13
CA VAL A 40 4.20 4.14 -20.69
C VAL A 40 3.68 2.81 -20.21
N ALA A 41 3.11 2.82 -19.01
CA ALA A 41 2.45 1.66 -18.41
C ALA A 41 0.96 1.93 -18.25
N CYS A 42 0.13 0.95 -18.61
CA CYS A 42 -1.27 0.94 -18.26
C CYS A 42 -1.50 -0.04 -17.11
N LEU A 43 -1.90 0.49 -15.97
CA LEU A 43 -2.27 -0.25 -14.76
C LEU A 43 -3.78 -0.49 -14.76
N VAL A 44 -4.18 -1.73 -14.58
CA VAL A 44 -5.57 -2.15 -14.43
C VAL A 44 -5.73 -2.79 -13.06
N LYS A 45 -6.68 -2.28 -12.27
CA LYS A 45 -6.87 -2.66 -10.88
C LYS A 45 -8.25 -3.28 -10.63
N ASP A 46 -8.24 -4.34 -9.80
CA ASP A 46 -9.39 -5.02 -9.20
C ASP A 46 -10.47 -5.48 -10.20
N PHE A 47 -10.08 -6.21 -11.24
CA PHE A 47 -11.02 -6.77 -12.22
C PHE A 47 -11.22 -8.28 -12.05
N TYR A 48 -12.38 -8.77 -12.49
CA TYR A 48 -12.70 -10.20 -12.55
C TYR A 48 -13.79 -10.44 -13.61
N PRO A 49 -13.67 -11.43 -14.51
CA PRO A 49 -12.71 -12.55 -14.55
C PRO A 49 -11.31 -12.20 -15.12
N LYS A 50 -10.40 -13.18 -15.18
CA LYS A 50 -9.00 -13.04 -15.63
C LYS A 50 -8.84 -12.56 -17.07
N ASP A 51 -9.77 -12.93 -17.95
CA ASP A 51 -9.71 -12.58 -19.37
C ASP A 51 -9.88 -11.07 -19.58
N ILE A 52 -8.90 -10.44 -20.22
CA ILE A 52 -8.79 -8.99 -20.37
C ILE A 52 -7.95 -8.62 -21.59
N SER A 53 -8.36 -7.57 -22.30
CA SER A 53 -7.59 -6.99 -23.41
C SER A 53 -7.19 -5.55 -23.10
N ILE A 54 -5.88 -5.32 -22.98
CA ILE A 54 -5.29 -4.00 -22.65
C ILE A 54 -4.67 -3.42 -23.91
N ASN A 55 -5.22 -2.30 -24.38
CA ASN A 55 -4.80 -1.64 -25.61
C ASN A 55 -4.23 -0.26 -25.30
N LEU A 56 -2.97 -0.07 -25.66
CA LEU A 56 -2.28 1.22 -25.62
C LEU A 56 -2.30 1.80 -27.05
N LYS A 57 -3.05 2.87 -27.27
CA LYS A 57 -3.16 3.53 -28.57
C LYS A 57 -2.21 4.71 -28.65
N SER A 58 -1.37 4.73 -29.69
CA SER A 58 -0.45 5.82 -30.02
C SER A 58 -0.10 5.77 -31.50
N SER A 59 0.21 6.93 -32.09
CA SER A 59 0.60 7.05 -33.50
C SER A 59 1.99 6.47 -33.78
N LYS A 60 2.88 6.43 -32.77
CA LYS A 60 4.28 6.02 -32.93
C LYS A 60 4.73 5.08 -31.81
N LYS A 61 4.44 3.79 -32.02
CA LYS A 61 4.83 2.67 -31.16
C LYS A 61 6.25 2.22 -31.49
N ILE A 62 7.10 2.11 -30.46
CA ILE A 62 8.46 1.54 -30.59
C ILE A 62 8.40 0.05 -30.24
N THR A 63 7.98 -0.28 -29.02
CA THR A 63 7.84 -1.66 -28.54
C THR A 63 6.68 -1.77 -27.56
N GLU A 64 5.99 -2.90 -27.53
CA GLU A 64 5.04 -3.25 -26.47
C GLU A 64 5.37 -4.62 -25.91
N PHE A 65 5.10 -4.79 -24.62
CA PHE A 65 5.29 -6.03 -23.89
C PHE A 65 3.95 -6.66 -23.55
N ASP A 66 3.99 -7.98 -23.34
CA ASP A 66 2.83 -8.73 -22.88
C ASP A 66 2.38 -8.26 -21.48
N PRO A 67 1.07 -8.25 -21.19
CA PRO A 67 0.57 -7.82 -19.91
C PRO A 67 0.95 -8.82 -18.81
N ALA A 68 1.47 -8.30 -17.70
CA ALA A 68 1.68 -9.07 -16.49
C ALA A 68 0.41 -9.01 -15.63
N ILE A 69 -0.18 -10.18 -15.34
CA ILE A 69 -1.41 -10.31 -14.52
C ILE A 69 -1.07 -10.95 -13.19
N VAL A 70 -1.55 -10.37 -12.10
CA VAL A 70 -1.34 -10.85 -10.72
C VAL A 70 -2.66 -10.88 -9.95
N VAL A 71 -2.74 -11.75 -8.95
CA VAL A 71 -3.87 -11.78 -8.02
C VAL A 71 -3.67 -10.70 -6.96
N SER A 72 -4.68 -9.86 -6.76
CA SER A 72 -4.70 -8.83 -5.71
C SER A 72 -5.05 -9.44 -4.35
N PRO A 73 -4.72 -8.77 -3.23
CA PRO A 73 -5.14 -9.21 -1.90
C PRO A 73 -6.66 -9.30 -1.71
N SER A 74 -7.44 -8.60 -2.55
CA SER A 74 -8.90 -8.67 -2.56
C SER A 74 -9.44 -9.93 -3.26
N GLY A 75 -8.57 -10.80 -3.77
CA GLY A 75 -8.94 -12.01 -4.52
C GLY A 75 -9.32 -11.72 -5.98
N LYS A 76 -9.07 -10.51 -6.49
CA LYS A 76 -9.33 -10.13 -7.89
C LYS A 76 -8.04 -10.14 -8.69
N TYR A 77 -8.08 -9.74 -9.96
CA TYR A 77 -6.90 -9.59 -10.79
C TYR A 77 -6.49 -8.11 -10.90
N ASN A 78 -5.18 -7.90 -10.95
CA ASN A 78 -4.55 -6.67 -11.38
C ASN A 78 -3.66 -6.98 -12.59
N ALA A 79 -3.48 -6.01 -13.47
CA ALA A 79 -2.64 -6.18 -14.64
C ALA A 79 -1.83 -4.92 -14.95
N VAL A 80 -0.64 -5.10 -15.50
CA VAL A 80 0.17 -4.00 -16.03
C VAL A 80 0.63 -4.36 -17.43
N LYS A 81 0.35 -3.49 -18.39
CA LYS A 81 0.91 -3.55 -19.74
C LYS A 81 1.88 -2.41 -19.95
N LEU A 82 3.12 -2.73 -20.34
CA LEU A 82 4.19 -1.76 -20.58
C LEU A 82 4.43 -1.60 -22.08
N GLY A 83 4.74 -0.38 -22.51
CA GLY A 83 5.21 -0.08 -23.86
C GLY A 83 6.16 1.11 -23.89
N GLN A 84 6.90 1.21 -24.99
CA GLN A 84 7.76 2.34 -25.31
C GLN A 84 7.20 3.06 -26.54
N TYR A 85 7.09 4.38 -26.43
CA TYR A 85 6.49 5.24 -27.45
C TYR A 85 7.40 6.45 -27.68
N GLU A 86 7.43 6.97 -28.90
CA GLU A 86 8.19 8.19 -29.20
C GLU A 86 7.60 9.39 -28.48
N ASP A 87 6.27 9.50 -28.52
CA ASP A 87 5.50 10.49 -27.80
C ASP A 87 4.64 9.81 -26.74
N SER A 88 5.09 9.86 -25.49
CA SER A 88 4.36 9.30 -24.36
C SER A 88 3.10 10.10 -24.01
N ASN A 89 3.02 11.39 -24.38
CA ASN A 89 1.89 12.24 -24.03
C ASN A 89 0.63 11.89 -24.82
N SER A 90 0.75 11.49 -26.09
CA SER A 90 -0.38 11.04 -26.92
C SER A 90 -0.90 9.62 -26.61
N VAL A 91 -0.21 8.86 -25.75
CA VAL A 91 -0.63 7.50 -25.42
C VAL A 91 -1.90 7.51 -24.58
N THR A 92 -2.92 6.80 -25.08
CA THR A 92 -4.18 6.53 -24.38
C THR A 92 -4.29 5.04 -24.07
N CYS A 93 -4.75 4.69 -22.86
CA CYS A 93 -5.07 3.30 -22.52
C CYS A 93 -6.57 3.07 -22.55
N SER A 94 -6.96 1.99 -23.22
CA SER A 94 -8.32 1.45 -23.24
C SER A 94 -8.26 -0.03 -22.86
N VAL A 95 -9.16 -0.44 -21.98
CA VAL A 95 -9.27 -1.81 -21.50
C VAL A 95 -10.61 -2.37 -21.90
N GLN A 96 -10.60 -3.49 -22.59
CA GLN A 96 -11.82 -4.26 -22.90
C GLN A 96 -11.90 -5.43 -21.92
N HIS A 97 -13.01 -5.47 -21.17
CA HIS A 97 -13.26 -6.48 -20.15
C HIS A 97 -14.76 -6.74 -20.07
N ASN A 98 -15.17 -8.00 -20.19
CA ASN A 98 -16.57 -8.43 -20.14
C ASN A 98 -17.50 -7.60 -21.06
N ASN A 99 -17.10 -7.41 -22.33
CA ASN A 99 -17.78 -6.60 -23.35
C ASN A 99 -17.93 -5.10 -23.02
N THR A 100 -17.28 -4.61 -21.97
CA THR A 100 -17.22 -3.18 -21.65
C THR A 100 -15.84 -2.62 -21.96
N ILE A 101 -15.80 -1.38 -22.45
CA ILE A 101 -14.55 -0.64 -22.68
C ILE A 101 -14.42 0.42 -21.60
N VAL A 102 -13.27 0.46 -20.93
CA VAL A 102 -12.96 1.43 -19.88
C VAL A 102 -11.72 2.23 -20.31
N HIS A 103 -11.82 3.55 -20.19
CA HIS A 103 -10.75 4.47 -20.54
C HIS A 103 -10.06 5.02 -19.29
N SER A 104 -8.78 5.38 -19.42
CA SER A 104 -7.97 5.90 -18.31
C SER A 104 -8.47 7.23 -17.72
N THR A 105 -9.37 7.95 -18.40
CA THR A 105 -9.87 9.27 -17.99
C THR A 105 -11.08 9.22 -17.08
N ASP A 106 -11.68 8.04 -16.85
CA ASP A 106 -12.90 7.90 -16.03
C ASP A 106 -12.63 8.00 -14.52
N PHE A 107 -11.44 8.43 -14.11
CA PHE A 107 -11.10 8.71 -12.72
C PHE A 107 -10.75 10.19 -12.56
N GLU A 108 -11.77 11.00 -12.27
CA GLU A 108 -11.52 12.25 -11.54
C GLU A 108 -10.83 11.86 -10.23
N LEU A 109 -9.58 12.30 -10.05
CA LEU A 109 -9.06 12.49 -8.71
C LEU A 109 -10.09 13.36 -7.99
N ARG A 110 -10.83 12.80 -7.03
CA ARG A 110 -11.52 13.62 -6.04
C ARG A 110 -10.44 14.35 -5.24
N ALA A 111 -9.96 15.45 -5.80
CA ALA A 111 -9.13 16.44 -5.13
C ALA A 111 -9.96 17.34 -4.20
N ASN A 112 -11.27 17.10 -4.06
CA ASN A 112 -12.16 17.84 -3.20
C ASN A 112 -12.80 16.89 -2.16
N SER A 113 -12.04 16.48 -1.13
CA SER A 113 -12.67 16.39 0.18
C SER A 113 -12.81 17.83 0.66
N SER A 114 -14.02 18.36 0.49
CA SER A 114 -14.45 19.63 1.06
C SER A 114 -14.38 19.54 2.58
N ASP A 115 -13.20 19.74 3.15
CA ASP A 115 -13.08 20.19 4.52
C ASP A 115 -13.36 21.69 4.50
N ASN A 116 -14.63 22.03 4.70
CA ASN A 116 -15.04 23.37 5.06
C ASN A 116 -14.43 23.68 6.43
N LEU A 117 -13.26 24.32 6.43
CA LEU A 117 -12.87 25.17 7.54
C LEU A 117 -12.29 26.47 6.99
N THR A 118 -13.02 27.53 7.29
CA THR A 118 -12.79 28.93 6.99
C THR A 118 -11.33 29.33 7.23
N SER A 119 -10.65 29.83 6.19
CA SER A 119 -9.38 30.54 6.33
C SER A 119 -9.57 31.98 5.86
N MET A 120 -9.47 32.93 6.80
CA MET A 120 -9.12 34.30 6.45
C MET A 120 -7.62 34.34 6.06
N GLN A 121 -7.36 35.01 4.94
CA GLN A 121 -6.19 35.83 4.58
C GLN A 121 -4.74 35.34 4.84
N THR A 122 -3.98 35.20 3.73
CA THR A 122 -2.76 35.97 3.36
C THR A 122 -1.65 35.14 2.72
N GLU A 123 -1.12 35.70 1.63
CA GLU A 123 0.00 35.31 0.77
C GLU A 123 1.31 34.91 1.50
N ASN A 124 2.02 33.89 1.00
CA ASN A 124 3.27 34.07 0.22
C ASN A 124 3.99 32.75 -0.11
N THR A 125 4.57 32.75 -1.30
CA THR A 125 5.44 31.78 -1.98
C THR A 125 6.52 31.11 -1.12
N LYS A 126 6.62 29.76 -1.19
CA LYS A 126 7.87 29.00 -1.45
C LYS A 126 7.62 27.50 -1.63
N GLN A 127 8.14 26.99 -2.74
CA GLN A 127 8.26 25.59 -3.12
C GLN A 127 8.87 24.76 -1.99
N SER A 128 8.14 23.74 -1.52
CA SER A 128 8.68 22.68 -0.68
C SER A 128 8.22 21.33 -1.24
N SER A 129 9.20 20.48 -1.49
CA SER A 129 9.07 19.10 -1.96
C SER A 129 7.99 18.35 -1.18
N LYS A 130 6.94 17.90 -1.88
CA LYS A 130 5.87 17.11 -1.28
C LYS A 130 6.42 15.72 -0.95
N SER A 131 6.85 15.55 0.31
CA SER A 131 7.20 14.26 0.89
C SER A 131 6.03 13.30 0.74
N CYS A 132 6.25 12.13 0.13
CA CYS A 132 5.28 11.05 0.12
C CYS A 132 5.02 10.61 1.57
N HIS A 133 3.75 10.53 1.98
CA HIS A 133 3.40 10.01 3.30
C HIS A 133 3.48 8.48 3.30
N GLU A 134 4.30 7.98 4.22
CA GLU A 134 4.42 6.57 4.55
C GLU A 134 3.09 6.07 5.17
N PRO A 135 2.61 4.86 4.82
CA PRO A 135 1.42 4.30 5.44
C PRO A 135 1.67 4.13 6.94
N LYS A 136 0.85 4.77 7.79
CA LYS A 136 0.86 4.52 9.22
C LYS A 136 0.33 3.12 9.50
N VAL A 137 1.21 2.14 9.43
CA VAL A 137 1.06 0.92 10.24
C VAL A 137 1.13 1.38 11.68
N HIS A 138 0.11 1.07 12.48
CA HIS A 138 0.18 1.24 13.94
C HIS A 138 1.20 0.25 14.51
N ALA A 139 2.48 0.50 14.26
CA ALA A 139 3.51 0.10 15.19
C ALA A 139 3.26 0.97 16.43
N GLU A 140 2.88 0.34 17.53
CA GLU A 140 2.73 1.01 18.82
C GLU A 140 4.11 1.56 19.22
N LYS A 141 4.44 2.76 18.74
CA LYS A 141 5.66 3.48 19.10
C LYS A 141 5.41 4.08 20.47
N VAL A 142 5.38 3.23 21.49
CA VAL A 142 5.39 3.67 22.88
C VAL A 142 6.66 4.47 23.08
N ASN A 143 6.50 5.77 23.40
CA ASN A 143 7.64 6.62 23.71
C ASN A 143 8.27 6.07 25.01
N MET A 144 9.42 5.41 24.91
CA MET A 144 10.11 4.76 26.02
C MET A 144 10.40 5.76 27.17
N MET A 145 10.51 7.05 26.85
CA MET A 145 10.62 8.14 27.82
C MET A 145 9.34 8.38 28.63
N SER A 146 8.17 8.14 28.04
CA SER A 146 6.87 8.26 28.73
C SER A 146 6.65 7.13 29.74
N LEU A 147 7.01 5.88 29.36
CA LEU A 147 6.90 4.72 30.24
C LEU A 147 7.82 4.81 31.46
N THR A 148 9.05 5.30 31.27
CA THR A 148 10.01 5.52 32.37
C THR A 148 9.55 6.63 33.32
N VAL A 149 8.99 7.74 32.80
CA VAL A 149 8.40 8.81 33.63
C VAL A 149 7.20 8.30 34.42
N LEU A 150 6.32 7.49 33.81
CA LEU A 150 5.17 6.91 34.52
C LEU A 150 5.60 5.94 35.63
N GLY A 151 6.61 5.10 35.36
CA GLY A 151 7.20 4.21 36.35
C GLY A 151 7.82 4.97 37.52
N LEU A 152 8.57 6.04 37.25
CA LEU A 152 9.18 6.88 38.28
C LEU A 152 8.13 7.55 39.17
N ARG A 153 7.03 8.07 38.60
CA ARG A 153 5.91 8.67 39.36
C ARG A 153 5.27 7.66 40.32
N MET A 154 5.08 6.42 39.87
CA MET A 154 4.51 5.37 40.71
C MET A 154 5.45 5.00 41.87
N LEU A 155 6.76 4.93 41.61
CA LEU A 155 7.77 4.65 42.63
C LEU A 155 7.87 5.77 43.66
N LEU A 156 7.88 7.03 43.22
CA LEU A 156 7.89 8.19 44.11
C LEU A 156 6.64 8.22 45.01
N ALA A 157 5.46 7.98 44.46
CA ALA A 157 4.22 7.92 45.23
C ALA A 157 4.25 6.80 46.30
N LYS A 158 4.76 5.61 45.94
CA LYS A 158 4.93 4.51 46.90
C LYS A 158 5.92 4.84 48.00
N SER A 159 7.05 5.48 47.66
CA SER A 159 8.07 5.89 48.63
C SER A 159 7.54 6.91 49.63
N VAL A 160 6.82 7.94 49.15
CA VAL A 160 6.17 8.93 50.02
C VAL A 160 5.16 8.28 50.96
N ALA A 161 4.32 7.37 50.45
CA ALA A 161 3.33 6.68 51.29
C ALA A 161 3.99 5.83 52.39
N ILE A 162 5.06 5.10 52.07
CA ILE A 162 5.79 4.29 53.06
C ILE A 162 6.47 5.18 54.09
N ASN A 163 7.16 6.24 53.66
CA ASN A 163 7.82 7.18 54.58
C ASN A 163 6.81 7.88 55.48
N PHE A 164 5.64 8.25 54.95
CA PHE A 164 4.54 8.83 55.74
C PHE A 164 3.98 7.81 56.74
N LEU A 165 3.75 6.57 56.34
CA LEU A 165 3.28 5.50 57.23
C LEU A 165 4.28 5.22 58.35
N LEU A 166 5.58 5.15 58.03
CA LEU A 166 6.64 4.94 59.02
C LEU A 166 6.74 6.12 60.00
N THR A 167 6.62 7.35 59.49
CA THR A 167 6.62 8.55 60.33
C THR A 167 5.40 8.58 61.24
N ALA A 168 4.20 8.32 60.70
CA ALA A 168 2.99 8.23 61.51
C ALA A 168 3.08 7.12 62.58
N LYS A 169 3.64 5.95 62.22
CA LYS A 169 3.85 4.86 63.19
C LYS A 169 4.82 5.27 64.31
N LEU A 170 5.85 6.05 64.02
CA LEU A 170 6.82 6.56 65.01
C LEU A 170 6.22 7.64 65.93
N PHE A 171 5.23 8.39 65.45
CA PHE A 171 4.60 9.48 66.20
C PHE A 171 3.39 9.04 67.03
N PHE A 172 2.65 8.02 66.59
CA PHE A 172 1.42 7.54 67.24
C PHE A 172 1.61 6.24 68.04
N PHE A 173 2.80 5.64 68.03
CA PHE A 173 3.15 4.42 68.76
C PHE A 173 4.57 4.54 69.33
#